data_AF-A0A0F0HEK9-F1
#
_entry.id   AF-A0A0F0HEK9-F1
#
_cell.length_a   1.000
_cell.length_b   1.000
_cell.length_c   1.000
_cell.angle_alpha   90.00
_cell.angle_beta   90.00
_cell.angle_gamma   90.00
#
_symmetry.space_group_name_H-M   'P 1'
#
loop_
_entity.id
_entity.type
_entity.pdbx_description
1 polymer ?
#
loop_
_entity_poly.entity_id
_entity_poly.type
_entity_poly.pdbx_seq_one_letter_code
_entity_poly.pdbx_strand_id
1 'polypeptide(L)'
;MAPDTESVKQPGQLTYVSLGDSYATGYGPNGPGESFAQIVARQENLHLVNLACNGATSADLLTQPACGPETEGRTQVDATVDALRTGEVGLVTMVIGANDLLEPCAVAEDPGSCATAAATDTRNNIGTMLTKMREAAPDVKIVGLSYPDVFLGAWVNPEFSNGEDVARASVKLYEDFNGEIAAEYAKFGASYVDVTSRTGGYGALTDLTQDPKYGEIPSPVAEVCALTHYCDQGDVHPTPAGHQAIADAVIAAGR
;
A
#
# COMPACT_ATOMS: atom_id res chain seq x y z
N MET A 1 -20.36 9.90 -3.97
CA MET A 1 -19.72 11.01 -3.25
C MET A 1 -19.58 10.56 -1.81
N ALA A 2 -18.41 10.10 -1.40
CA ALA A 2 -18.07 10.08 0.02
C ALA A 2 -18.05 11.55 0.48
N PRO A 3 -18.37 11.87 1.74
CA PRO A 3 -18.28 13.23 2.19
C PRO A 3 -16.80 13.62 2.23
N ASP A 4 -16.41 14.46 1.27
CA ASP A 4 -15.26 15.36 1.39
C ASP A 4 -15.54 16.27 2.59
N THR A 5 -15.20 15.79 3.77
CA THR A 5 -15.00 16.66 4.93
C THR A 5 -13.55 16.47 5.32
N GLU A 6 -12.68 17.30 4.76
CA GLU A 6 -11.40 17.59 5.36
C GLU A 6 -11.67 17.92 6.83
N SER A 7 -11.27 17.02 7.73
CA SER A 7 -11.46 17.22 9.15
C SER A 7 -10.60 18.41 9.58
N VAL A 8 -11.19 19.48 10.09
CA VAL A 8 -10.40 20.63 10.57
C VAL A 8 -9.47 20.18 11.70
N LYS A 9 -8.16 20.43 11.54
CA LYS A 9 -7.13 20.10 12.52
C LYS A 9 -7.44 20.73 13.88
N GLN A 10 -7.48 19.92 14.93
CA GLN A 10 -7.72 20.40 16.29
C GLN A 10 -6.43 20.94 16.94
N PRO A 11 -6.52 21.90 17.89
CA PRO A 11 -5.35 22.39 18.63
C PRO A 11 -4.60 21.25 19.34
N GLY A 12 -3.28 21.18 19.13
CA GLY A 12 -2.42 20.13 19.71
C GLY A 12 -2.52 18.76 19.04
N GLN A 13 -3.30 18.64 17.97
CA GLN A 13 -3.35 17.42 17.15
C GLN A 13 -2.14 17.39 16.20
N LEU A 14 -1.47 16.24 16.07
CA LEU A 14 -0.41 16.08 15.06
C LEU A 14 -1.02 15.82 13.68
N THR A 15 -0.32 16.27 12.63
CA THR A 15 -0.66 15.96 11.24
C THR A 15 -0.13 14.57 10.87
N TYR A 16 -0.96 13.82 10.15
CA TYR A 16 -0.61 12.58 9.48
C TYR A 16 -0.70 12.81 7.97
N VAL A 17 0.42 12.66 7.27
CA VAL A 17 0.45 12.74 5.80
C VAL A 17 0.46 11.33 5.22
N SER A 18 -0.53 11.01 4.39
CA SER A 18 -0.59 9.74 3.65
C SER A 18 -0.39 10.01 2.17
N LEU A 19 0.62 9.37 1.58
CA LEU A 19 0.89 9.39 0.15
C LEU A 19 0.93 7.96 -0.40
N GLY A 20 0.75 7.83 -1.70
CA GLY A 20 0.69 6.54 -2.36
C GLY A 20 -0.34 6.48 -3.47
N ASP A 21 -0.88 5.28 -3.62
CA ASP A 21 -1.83 4.93 -4.66
C ASP A 21 -3.28 4.75 -4.15
N SER A 22 -4.09 3.99 -4.90
CA SER A 22 -5.49 3.70 -4.59
C SER A 22 -5.73 3.01 -3.24
N TYR A 23 -4.74 2.34 -2.66
CA TYR A 23 -4.87 1.76 -1.33
C TYR A 23 -5.03 2.83 -0.25
N ALA A 24 -4.35 3.96 -0.41
CA ALA A 24 -4.44 5.08 0.53
C ALA A 24 -5.71 5.93 0.32
N THR A 25 -6.27 5.95 -0.90
CA THR A 25 -7.51 6.67 -1.18
C THR A 25 -8.76 5.94 -0.69
N GLY A 26 -8.68 4.62 -0.47
CA GLY A 26 -9.82 3.78 -0.13
C GLY A 26 -10.68 3.42 -1.36
N TYR A 27 -10.11 3.53 -2.55
CA TYR A 27 -10.78 3.09 -3.78
C TYR A 27 -11.08 1.60 -3.73
N GLY A 28 -12.24 1.24 -4.26
CA GLY A 28 -12.67 -0.14 -4.44
C GLY A 28 -13.79 -0.23 -5.48
N PRO A 29 -14.19 -1.45 -5.86
CA PRO A 29 -15.11 -1.69 -6.97
C PRO A 29 -16.52 -1.14 -6.73
N ASN A 30 -16.91 -0.92 -5.47
CA ASN A 30 -18.21 -0.37 -5.08
C ASN A 30 -18.17 1.15 -4.81
N GLY A 31 -17.10 1.82 -5.25
CA GLY A 31 -16.80 3.21 -4.92
C GLY A 31 -15.92 3.34 -3.65
N PRO A 32 -15.50 4.57 -3.30
CA PRO A 32 -14.57 4.78 -2.20
C PRO A 32 -15.22 4.46 -0.84
N GLY A 33 -14.51 3.66 -0.04
CA GLY A 33 -14.84 3.34 1.36
C GLY A 33 -13.96 4.12 2.36
N GLU A 34 -14.05 3.77 3.66
CA GLU A 34 -13.10 4.28 4.66
C GLU A 34 -11.73 3.64 4.41
N SER A 35 -10.72 4.44 4.05
CA SER A 35 -9.38 3.95 3.75
C SER A 35 -8.59 3.64 5.02
N PHE A 36 -7.52 2.84 4.92
CA PHE A 36 -6.65 2.57 6.06
C PHE A 36 -6.09 3.87 6.65
N ALA A 37 -5.81 4.88 5.82
CA ALA A 37 -5.29 6.16 6.28
C ALA A 37 -6.35 6.91 7.12
N GLN A 38 -7.61 6.86 6.72
CA GLN A 38 -8.71 7.43 7.52
C GLN A 38 -8.88 6.68 8.85
N ILE A 39 -8.75 5.35 8.85
CA ILE A 39 -8.82 4.53 10.07
C ILE A 39 -7.67 4.88 11.01
N VAL A 40 -6.42 4.92 10.52
CA VAL A 40 -5.24 5.30 11.33
C VAL A 40 -5.42 6.69 11.92
N ALA A 41 -5.83 7.67 11.12
CA ALA A 41 -6.05 9.03 11.58
C ALA A 41 -7.08 9.10 12.72
N ARG A 42 -8.21 8.39 12.55
CA ARG A 42 -9.28 8.32 13.55
C ARG A 42 -8.83 7.63 14.84
N GLN A 43 -8.14 6.49 14.74
CA GLN A 43 -7.75 5.69 15.91
C GLN A 43 -6.60 6.30 16.70
N GLU A 44 -5.64 6.94 16.02
CA GLU A 44 -4.48 7.58 16.64
C GLU A 44 -4.71 9.07 16.92
N ASN A 45 -5.93 9.58 16.70
CA ASN A 45 -6.31 10.98 16.85
C ASN A 45 -5.38 11.95 16.10
N LEU A 46 -5.13 11.69 14.82
CA LEU A 46 -4.29 12.50 13.92
C LEU A 46 -5.16 13.25 12.89
N HIS A 47 -4.69 14.41 12.46
CA HIS A 47 -5.30 15.13 11.35
C HIS A 47 -4.74 14.61 10.02
N LEU A 48 -5.58 13.96 9.22
CA LEU A 48 -5.18 13.36 7.95
C LEU A 48 -5.07 14.40 6.83
N VAL A 49 -3.91 14.42 6.18
CA VAL A 49 -3.69 15.01 4.86
C VAL A 49 -3.41 13.86 3.90
N ASN A 50 -4.40 13.49 3.07
CA ASN A 50 -4.27 12.40 2.12
C ASN A 50 -3.95 12.94 0.72
N LEU A 51 -2.74 12.66 0.25
CA LEU A 51 -2.19 13.13 -1.03
C LEU A 51 -2.26 12.06 -2.12
N ALA A 52 -2.71 10.85 -1.77
CA ALA A 52 -2.63 9.68 -2.63
C ALA A 52 -3.53 9.77 -3.87
N CYS A 53 -3.08 9.14 -4.95
CA CYS A 53 -3.74 9.16 -6.25
C CYS A 53 -4.02 7.73 -6.73
N ASN A 54 -5.24 7.47 -7.21
CA ASN A 54 -5.55 6.17 -7.82
C ASN A 54 -4.62 5.90 -9.01
N GLY A 55 -4.03 4.70 -9.05
CA GLY A 55 -3.15 4.27 -10.15
C GLY A 55 -1.75 4.88 -10.15
N ALA A 56 -1.37 5.67 -9.14
CA ALA A 56 -0.04 6.28 -9.09
C ALA A 56 1.07 5.22 -9.03
N THR A 57 2.13 5.45 -9.81
CA THR A 57 3.42 4.75 -9.71
C THR A 57 4.36 5.48 -8.76
N SER A 58 5.47 4.85 -8.38
CA SER A 58 6.53 5.51 -7.62
C SER A 58 7.10 6.73 -8.35
N ALA A 59 7.15 6.73 -9.68
CA ALA A 59 7.60 7.89 -10.46
C ALA A 59 6.59 9.05 -10.39
N ASP A 60 5.30 8.75 -10.35
CA ASP A 60 4.24 9.78 -10.32
C ASP A 60 4.27 10.58 -9.02
N LEU A 61 4.57 9.93 -7.89
CA LEU A 61 4.72 10.61 -6.59
C LEU A 61 5.74 11.77 -6.65
N LEU A 62 6.74 11.68 -7.53
CA LEU A 62 7.81 12.67 -7.73
C LEU A 62 7.55 13.64 -8.87
N THR A 63 6.62 13.35 -9.79
CA THR A 63 6.54 14.06 -11.08
C THR A 63 5.14 14.54 -11.45
N GLN A 64 4.09 13.90 -10.95
CA GLN A 64 2.71 14.26 -11.20
C GLN A 64 2.12 15.03 -10.01
N PRO A 65 1.19 15.95 -10.26
CA PRO A 65 0.45 16.60 -9.20
C PRO A 65 -0.23 15.60 -8.26
N ALA A 66 -0.15 15.86 -6.96
CA ALA A 66 -0.89 15.13 -5.95
C ALA A 66 -2.39 15.31 -6.11
N CYS A 67 -3.14 14.31 -5.66
CA CYS A 67 -4.59 14.32 -5.68
C CYS A 67 -5.11 14.98 -4.41
N GLY A 68 -6.28 15.61 -4.54
CA GLY A 68 -6.88 16.41 -3.48
C GLY A 68 -6.92 17.91 -3.83
N PRO A 69 -7.83 18.66 -3.21
CA PRO A 69 -8.12 20.04 -3.61
C PRO A 69 -7.02 21.07 -3.24
N GLU A 70 -6.08 20.73 -2.33
CA GLU A 70 -5.18 21.71 -1.70
C GLU A 70 -3.68 21.51 -2.01
N THR A 71 -3.32 20.95 -3.16
CA THR A 71 -1.90 20.68 -3.48
C THR A 71 -1.23 21.82 -4.26
N GLU A 72 -2.01 22.76 -4.80
CA GLU A 72 -1.59 23.84 -5.72
C GLU A 72 -0.72 23.32 -6.87
N GLY A 73 -0.98 22.09 -7.34
CA GLY A 73 -0.22 21.45 -8.42
C GLY A 73 1.12 20.83 -8.00
N ARG A 74 1.46 20.84 -6.70
CA ARG A 74 2.64 20.13 -6.18
C ARG A 74 2.48 18.62 -6.32
N THR A 75 3.61 17.94 -6.43
CA THR A 75 3.68 16.48 -6.37
C THR A 75 3.37 15.97 -4.96
N GLN A 76 3.05 14.68 -4.81
CA GLN A 76 2.79 14.11 -3.47
C GLN A 76 3.99 14.31 -2.54
N VAL A 77 5.20 14.14 -3.09
CA VAL A 77 6.44 14.29 -2.33
C VAL A 77 6.70 15.74 -1.98
N ASP A 78 6.53 16.69 -2.90
CA ASP A 78 6.78 18.11 -2.61
C ASP A 78 5.75 18.67 -1.63
N ALA A 79 4.47 18.29 -1.75
CA ALA A 79 3.44 18.64 -0.77
C ALA A 79 3.75 18.04 0.63
N THR A 80 4.27 16.82 0.67
CA THR A 80 4.74 16.20 1.93
C THR A 80 5.90 16.98 2.54
N VAL A 81 6.91 17.33 1.74
CA VAL A 81 8.07 18.11 2.18
C VAL A 81 7.64 19.48 2.71
N ASP A 82 6.70 20.15 2.07
CA ASP A 82 6.17 21.42 2.53
C ASP A 82 5.40 21.26 3.86
N ALA A 83 4.59 20.22 4.01
CA ALA A 83 3.93 19.89 5.27
C ALA A 83 4.93 19.59 6.40
N LEU A 84 6.01 18.86 6.10
CA LEU A 84 7.09 18.55 7.05
C LEU A 84 7.85 19.80 7.53
N ARG A 85 8.05 20.78 6.64
CA ARG A 85 8.76 22.03 6.96
C ARG A 85 7.93 23.03 7.75
N THR A 86 6.62 23.03 7.53
CA THR A 86 5.73 24.10 8.00
C THR A 86 4.79 23.66 9.11
N GLY A 87 4.57 22.35 9.27
CA GLY A 87 3.61 21.79 10.21
C GLY A 87 4.22 20.87 11.25
N GLU A 88 3.41 20.53 12.24
CA GLU A 88 3.71 19.48 13.21
C GLU A 88 3.22 18.14 12.68
N VAL A 89 4.06 17.47 11.89
CA VAL A 89 3.78 16.15 11.31
C VAL A 89 4.29 15.06 12.26
N GLY A 90 3.39 14.20 12.74
CA GLY A 90 3.71 13.09 13.62
C GLY A 90 3.91 11.76 12.90
N LEU A 91 3.36 11.63 11.69
CA LEU A 91 3.40 10.40 10.91
C LEU A 91 3.35 10.71 9.41
N VAL A 92 4.17 9.98 8.64
CA VAL A 92 4.06 9.86 7.19
C VAL A 92 3.90 8.38 6.85
N THR A 93 2.90 8.02 6.05
CA THR A 93 2.82 6.68 5.45
C THR A 93 2.95 6.74 3.94
N MET A 94 3.58 5.71 3.36
CA MET A 94 3.75 5.57 1.92
C MET A 94 3.42 4.15 1.48
N VAL A 95 2.36 3.98 0.69
CA VAL A 95 1.99 2.72 0.02
C VAL A 95 2.14 2.89 -1.48
N ILE A 96 3.16 2.29 -2.07
CA ILE A 96 3.49 2.47 -3.48
C ILE A 96 4.31 1.29 -4.01
N GLY A 97 4.23 1.02 -5.31
CA GLY A 97 5.01 -0.01 -6.01
C GLY A 97 4.15 -1.03 -6.76
N ALA A 98 2.88 -1.22 -6.39
CA ALA A 98 2.03 -2.17 -7.10
C ALA A 98 1.81 -1.74 -8.56
N ASN A 99 1.48 -0.47 -8.82
CA ASN A 99 1.24 0.03 -10.18
C ASN A 99 2.50 0.08 -11.05
N ASP A 100 3.69 0.11 -10.43
CA ASP A 100 4.97 -0.01 -11.14
C ASP A 100 5.14 -1.42 -11.75
N LEU A 101 4.50 -2.44 -11.15
CA LEU A 101 4.60 -3.84 -11.55
C LEU A 101 3.39 -4.36 -12.35
N LEU A 102 2.16 -4.04 -11.91
CA LEU A 102 0.93 -4.75 -12.31
C LEU A 102 0.68 -4.79 -13.82
N GLU A 103 0.14 -3.72 -14.42
CA GLU A 103 -0.15 -3.71 -15.87
C GLU A 103 1.12 -3.74 -16.76
N PRO A 104 2.19 -2.96 -16.47
CA PRO A 104 3.32 -2.86 -17.38
C PRO A 104 4.05 -4.18 -17.61
N CYS A 105 4.18 -5.01 -16.57
CA CYS A 105 4.95 -6.25 -16.65
C CYS A 105 4.10 -7.48 -16.98
N ALA A 106 2.78 -7.46 -16.70
CA ALA A 106 1.91 -8.58 -17.02
C ALA A 106 1.79 -8.86 -18.54
N VAL A 107 1.95 -7.83 -19.38
CA VAL A 107 1.87 -7.95 -20.85
C VAL A 107 3.23 -7.80 -21.56
N ALA A 108 4.32 -7.71 -20.80
CA ALA A 108 5.67 -7.57 -21.35
C ALA A 108 6.11 -8.88 -22.04
N GLU A 109 6.98 -8.75 -23.06
CA GLU A 109 7.58 -9.93 -23.74
C GLU A 109 8.42 -10.78 -22.77
N ASP A 110 9.06 -10.12 -21.80
CA ASP A 110 9.79 -10.74 -20.69
C ASP A 110 9.33 -10.15 -19.35
N PRO A 111 8.28 -10.72 -18.73
CA PRO A 111 7.73 -10.25 -17.46
C PRO A 111 8.74 -10.25 -16.31
N GLY A 112 9.68 -11.20 -16.29
CA GLY A 112 10.67 -11.33 -15.22
C GLY A 112 11.71 -10.20 -15.27
N SER A 113 12.22 -9.91 -16.47
CA SER A 113 13.11 -8.76 -16.69
C SER A 113 12.41 -7.43 -16.42
N CYS A 114 11.14 -7.28 -16.85
CA CYS A 114 10.33 -6.11 -16.54
C CYS A 114 10.17 -5.90 -15.02
N ALA A 115 9.76 -6.95 -14.28
CA ALA A 115 9.57 -6.87 -12.85
C ALA A 115 10.87 -6.49 -12.11
N THR A 116 12.00 -7.02 -12.55
CA THR A 116 13.33 -6.68 -11.99
C THR A 116 13.68 -5.21 -12.21
N ALA A 117 13.42 -4.68 -13.41
CA ALA A 117 13.64 -3.27 -13.74
C ALA A 117 12.70 -2.36 -12.93
N ALA A 118 11.41 -2.67 -12.89
CA ALA A 118 10.40 -1.94 -12.14
C ALA A 118 10.72 -1.92 -10.62
N ALA A 119 11.20 -3.01 -10.06
CA ALA A 119 11.65 -3.06 -8.66
C ALA A 119 12.86 -2.16 -8.41
N THR A 120 13.83 -2.15 -9.34
CA THR A 120 14.99 -1.26 -9.25
C THR A 120 14.59 0.20 -9.29
N ASP A 121 13.70 0.58 -10.21
CA ASP A 121 13.21 1.94 -10.36
C ASP A 121 12.37 2.37 -9.15
N THR A 122 11.46 1.51 -8.69
CA THR A 122 10.67 1.73 -7.47
C THR A 122 11.57 2.00 -6.27
N ARG A 123 12.61 1.18 -6.07
CA ARG A 123 13.60 1.36 -5.00
C ARG A 123 14.33 2.70 -5.11
N ASN A 124 14.78 3.08 -6.31
CA ASN A 124 15.49 4.35 -6.53
C ASN A 124 14.59 5.56 -6.29
N ASN A 125 13.32 5.48 -6.72
CA ASN A 125 12.33 6.52 -6.50
C ASN A 125 12.05 6.67 -4.99
N ILE A 126 11.83 5.56 -4.26
CA ILE A 126 11.66 5.57 -2.80
C ILE A 126 12.87 6.19 -2.10
N GLY A 127 14.09 5.82 -2.47
CA GLY A 127 15.31 6.42 -1.90
C GLY A 127 15.37 7.93 -2.13
N THR A 128 14.94 8.41 -3.31
CA THR A 128 14.85 9.85 -3.62
C THR A 128 13.81 10.55 -2.76
N MET A 129 12.63 9.96 -2.57
CA MET A 129 11.56 10.50 -1.72
C MET A 129 12.01 10.59 -0.25
N LEU A 130 12.58 9.50 0.28
CA LEU A 130 13.05 9.44 1.65
C LEU A 130 14.19 10.42 1.92
N THR A 131 15.09 10.63 0.95
CA THR A 131 16.13 11.67 1.03
C THR A 131 15.49 13.04 1.23
N LYS A 132 14.55 13.44 0.36
CA LYS A 132 13.86 14.73 0.45
C LYS A 132 13.11 14.90 1.78
N MET A 133 12.42 13.85 2.25
CA MET A 133 11.68 13.89 3.51
C MET A 133 12.62 14.01 4.72
N ARG A 134 13.75 13.30 4.73
CA ARG A 134 14.75 13.37 5.81
C ARG A 134 15.48 14.71 5.85
N GLU A 135 15.72 15.33 4.70
CA GLU A 135 16.25 16.69 4.62
C GLU A 135 15.26 17.72 5.21
N ALA A 136 13.95 17.50 5.03
CA ALA A 136 12.91 18.37 5.55
C ALA A 136 12.66 18.17 7.06
N ALA A 137 12.63 16.92 7.51
CA ALA A 137 12.40 16.53 8.90
C ALA A 137 13.18 15.24 9.23
N PRO A 138 14.38 15.35 9.82
CA PRO A 138 15.25 14.20 10.09
C PRO A 138 14.61 13.13 10.96
N ASP A 139 13.82 13.54 11.95
CA ASP A 139 13.28 12.66 12.99
C ASP A 139 11.81 12.28 12.77
N VAL A 140 11.18 12.72 11.68
CA VAL A 140 9.76 12.40 11.44
C VAL A 140 9.59 10.89 11.26
N LYS A 141 8.50 10.36 11.81
CA LYS A 141 8.17 8.95 11.64
C LYS A 141 7.65 8.70 10.24
N ILE A 142 8.36 7.87 9.48
CA ILE A 142 8.00 7.46 8.13
C ILE A 142 7.78 5.94 8.14
N VAL A 143 6.64 5.51 7.64
CA VAL A 143 6.24 4.10 7.55
C VAL A 143 5.88 3.76 6.10
N GLY A 144 6.73 2.99 5.44
CA GLY A 144 6.39 2.35 4.17
C GLY A 144 5.48 1.14 4.38
N LEU A 145 4.69 0.80 3.37
CA LEU A 145 3.74 -0.31 3.41
C LEU A 145 3.90 -1.20 2.18
N SER A 146 3.90 -2.52 2.38
CA SER A 146 3.60 -3.47 1.30
C SER A 146 2.09 -3.63 1.10
N TYR A 147 1.69 -4.60 0.27
CA TYR A 147 0.30 -4.92 -0.05
C TYR A 147 -0.04 -6.33 0.41
N PRO A 148 -1.31 -6.69 0.64
CA PRO A 148 -1.72 -8.10 0.66
C PRO A 148 -1.29 -8.77 -0.67
N ASP A 149 -0.85 -10.03 -0.61
CA ASP A 149 -0.54 -10.80 -1.82
C ASP A 149 -1.83 -11.28 -2.48
N VAL A 150 -2.45 -10.39 -3.26
CA VAL A 150 -3.73 -10.64 -3.94
C VAL A 150 -3.66 -11.83 -4.91
N PHE A 151 -2.48 -12.15 -5.44
CA PHE A 151 -2.32 -13.25 -6.40
C PHE A 151 -2.51 -14.62 -5.76
N LEU A 152 -2.47 -14.75 -4.43
CA LEU A 152 -2.96 -15.94 -3.74
C LEU A 152 -4.41 -16.26 -4.10
N GLY A 153 -5.23 -15.24 -4.36
CA GLY A 153 -6.62 -15.41 -4.78
C GLY A 153 -6.79 -16.02 -6.17
N ALA A 154 -5.74 -16.05 -7.01
CA ALA A 154 -5.76 -16.74 -8.29
C ALA A 154 -6.03 -18.24 -8.12
N TRP A 155 -5.70 -18.81 -6.97
CA TRP A 155 -5.98 -20.22 -6.62
C TRP A 155 -7.46 -20.61 -6.79
N VAL A 156 -8.38 -19.69 -6.47
CA VAL A 156 -9.83 -19.95 -6.49
C VAL A 156 -10.56 -19.17 -7.58
N ASN A 157 -9.91 -18.18 -8.18
CA ASN A 157 -10.51 -17.34 -9.22
C ASN A 157 -10.53 -18.10 -10.56
N PRO A 158 -11.71 -18.41 -11.13
CA PRO A 158 -11.84 -19.22 -12.34
C PRO A 158 -11.32 -18.55 -13.61
N GLU A 159 -11.00 -17.25 -13.58
CA GLU A 159 -10.40 -16.52 -14.71
C GLU A 159 -8.95 -16.96 -14.97
N PHE A 160 -8.29 -17.59 -13.99
CA PHE A 160 -6.89 -18.04 -14.08
C PHE A 160 -6.81 -19.56 -14.24
N SER A 161 -6.65 -20.03 -15.47
CA SER A 161 -6.53 -21.47 -15.77
C SER A 161 -5.30 -22.15 -15.15
N ASN A 162 -4.29 -21.37 -14.77
CA ASN A 162 -3.08 -21.77 -14.04
C ASN A 162 -2.99 -21.11 -12.64
N GLY A 163 -4.13 -20.82 -12.02
CA GLY A 163 -4.23 -20.02 -10.80
C GLY A 163 -3.40 -20.50 -9.61
N GLU A 164 -3.30 -21.82 -9.39
CA GLU A 164 -2.44 -22.37 -8.33
C GLU A 164 -0.95 -22.08 -8.54
N ASP A 165 -0.47 -22.16 -9.78
CA ASP A 165 0.94 -21.88 -10.09
C ASP A 165 1.24 -20.39 -9.89
N VAL A 166 0.30 -19.51 -10.23
CA VAL A 166 0.38 -18.07 -9.98
C VAL A 166 0.47 -17.79 -8.48
N ALA A 167 -0.45 -18.36 -7.69
CA ALA A 167 -0.45 -18.21 -6.23
C ALA A 167 0.83 -18.76 -5.57
N ARG A 168 1.41 -19.85 -6.08
CA ARG A 168 2.69 -20.37 -5.57
C ARG A 168 3.86 -19.46 -5.92
N ALA A 169 3.88 -18.92 -7.14
CA ALA A 169 4.94 -18.03 -7.59
C ALA A 169 4.91 -16.67 -6.86
N SER A 170 3.72 -16.17 -6.53
CA SER A 170 3.55 -14.86 -5.89
C SER A 170 4.21 -14.77 -4.52
N VAL A 171 4.14 -15.84 -3.71
CA VAL A 171 4.73 -15.87 -2.35
C VAL A 171 6.19 -15.45 -2.36
N LYS A 172 7.01 -16.07 -3.22
CA LYS A 172 8.44 -15.77 -3.30
C LYS A 172 8.70 -14.39 -3.93
N LEU A 173 7.90 -14.01 -4.92
CA LEU A 173 8.00 -12.70 -5.57
C LEU A 173 7.80 -11.58 -4.56
N TYR A 174 6.75 -11.66 -3.74
CA TYR A 174 6.47 -10.67 -2.70
C TYR A 174 7.51 -10.69 -1.59
N GLU A 175 7.98 -11.87 -1.17
CA GLU A 175 9.05 -11.99 -0.15
C GLU A 175 10.33 -11.26 -0.60
N ASP A 176 10.76 -11.48 -1.83
CA ASP A 176 11.95 -10.82 -2.39
C ASP A 176 11.75 -9.31 -2.54
N PHE A 177 10.66 -8.91 -3.20
CA PHE A 177 10.37 -7.51 -3.47
C PHE A 177 10.24 -6.70 -2.18
N ASN A 178 9.43 -7.18 -1.22
CA ASN A 178 9.24 -6.50 0.05
C ASN A 178 10.54 -6.44 0.86
N GLY A 179 11.37 -7.49 0.78
CA GLY A 179 12.69 -7.50 1.42
C GLY A 179 13.62 -6.41 0.88
N GLU A 180 13.68 -6.24 -0.44
CA GLU A 180 14.49 -5.19 -1.09
C GLU A 180 14.00 -3.78 -0.75
N ILE A 181 12.68 -3.56 -0.79
CA ILE A 181 12.10 -2.26 -0.44
C ILE A 181 12.29 -1.96 1.04
N ALA A 182 12.07 -2.93 1.93
CA ALA A 182 12.31 -2.77 3.37
C ALA A 182 13.76 -2.36 3.67
N ALA A 183 14.73 -2.98 2.98
CA ALA A 183 16.14 -2.64 3.10
C ALA A 183 16.43 -1.20 2.64
N GLU A 184 15.70 -0.67 1.65
CA GLU A 184 15.82 0.72 1.23
C GLU A 184 15.31 1.68 2.31
N TYR A 185 14.11 1.45 2.88
CA TYR A 185 13.58 2.26 3.99
C TYR A 185 14.53 2.27 5.20
N ALA A 186 15.12 1.12 5.52
CA ALA A 186 16.05 0.98 6.64
C ALA A 186 17.30 1.88 6.51
N LYS A 187 17.79 2.15 5.30
CA LYS A 187 18.93 3.07 5.07
C LYS A 187 18.66 4.49 5.56
N PHE A 188 17.39 4.88 5.62
CA PHE A 188 16.94 6.21 6.07
C PHE A 188 16.38 6.19 7.50
N GLY A 189 16.53 5.08 8.24
CA GLY A 189 15.93 4.94 9.57
C GLY A 189 14.39 5.03 9.54
N ALA A 190 13.78 4.71 8.40
CA ALA A 190 12.33 4.63 8.26
C ALA A 190 11.86 3.18 8.48
N SER A 191 10.62 3.02 8.93
CA SER A 191 10.01 1.70 9.10
C SER A 191 9.38 1.23 7.80
N TYR A 192 9.34 -0.09 7.59
CA TYR A 192 8.56 -0.72 6.54
C TYR A 192 7.67 -1.79 7.16
N VAL A 193 6.37 -1.65 6.96
CA VAL A 193 5.37 -2.60 7.43
C VAL A 193 5.06 -3.55 6.29
N ASP A 194 5.46 -4.79 6.48
CA ASP A 194 5.15 -5.87 5.57
C ASP A 194 3.71 -6.36 5.78
N VAL A 195 2.77 -5.68 5.13
CA VAL A 195 1.36 -6.04 5.08
C VAL A 195 1.17 -7.45 4.52
N THR A 196 1.93 -7.85 3.50
CA THR A 196 1.89 -9.22 2.95
C THR A 196 2.06 -10.26 4.05
N SER A 197 3.09 -10.13 4.89
CA SER A 197 3.31 -11.02 6.03
C SER A 197 2.15 -10.93 7.03
N ARG A 198 1.67 -9.72 7.34
CA ARG A 198 0.58 -9.48 8.31
C ARG A 198 -0.76 -10.06 7.88
N THR A 199 -0.98 -10.20 6.57
CA THR A 199 -2.18 -10.81 5.99
C THR A 199 -1.95 -12.24 5.52
N GLY A 200 -0.95 -12.93 6.10
CA GLY A 200 -0.74 -14.37 5.92
C GLY A 200 -0.06 -14.79 4.62
N GLY A 201 0.45 -13.85 3.82
CA GLY A 201 0.93 -14.10 2.46
C GLY A 201 2.10 -15.09 2.34
N TYR A 202 2.90 -15.26 3.39
CA TYR A 202 4.03 -16.20 3.43
C TYR A 202 3.71 -17.53 4.13
N GLY A 203 2.43 -17.78 4.44
CA GLY A 203 1.99 -19.05 5.02
C GLY A 203 2.16 -20.22 4.06
N ALA A 204 2.25 -21.44 4.61
CA ALA A 204 2.37 -22.64 3.80
C ALA A 204 1.07 -22.92 3.03
N LEU A 205 1.17 -23.06 1.70
CA LEU A 205 0.02 -23.37 0.85
C LEU A 205 -0.47 -24.84 0.97
N THR A 206 0.15 -25.61 1.86
CA THR A 206 -0.31 -26.96 2.24
C THR A 206 -1.23 -26.94 3.45
N ASP A 207 -1.30 -25.83 4.19
CA ASP A 207 -2.10 -25.71 5.40
C ASP A 207 -3.52 -25.30 5.03
N LEU A 208 -4.40 -26.29 4.93
CA LEU A 208 -5.76 -26.09 4.42
C LEU A 208 -6.73 -25.63 5.52
N THR A 209 -7.71 -24.83 5.10
CA THR A 209 -8.85 -24.39 5.90
C THR A 209 -10.14 -24.59 5.11
N GLN A 210 -11.28 -24.66 5.81
CA GLN A 210 -12.59 -24.73 5.20
C GLN A 210 -13.14 -23.32 4.99
N ASP A 211 -13.17 -22.88 3.74
CA ASP A 211 -13.81 -21.63 3.32
C ASP A 211 -15.29 -21.88 2.96
N PRO A 212 -16.23 -21.05 3.42
CA PRO A 212 -17.66 -21.26 3.19
C PRO A 212 -18.07 -21.18 1.71
N LYS A 213 -17.27 -20.53 0.85
CA LYS A 213 -17.56 -20.33 -0.57
C LYS A 213 -16.74 -21.26 -1.46
N TYR A 214 -15.46 -21.42 -1.18
CA TYR A 214 -14.53 -22.15 -2.05
C TYR A 214 -14.22 -23.57 -1.56
N GLY A 215 -14.71 -23.96 -0.38
CA GLY A 215 -14.46 -25.28 0.20
C GLY A 215 -13.07 -25.37 0.82
N GLU A 216 -12.41 -26.52 0.69
CA GLU A 216 -11.09 -26.75 1.28
C GLU A 216 -9.99 -26.08 0.43
N ILE A 217 -9.38 -25.03 0.96
CA ILE A 217 -8.35 -24.22 0.27
C ILE A 217 -7.22 -23.87 1.24
N PRO A 218 -6.04 -23.44 0.75
CA PRO A 218 -4.97 -23.01 1.65
C PRO A 218 -5.37 -21.80 2.51
N SER A 219 -4.91 -21.78 3.76
CA SER A 219 -5.22 -20.72 4.72
C SER A 219 -4.82 -19.31 4.24
N PRO A 220 -3.64 -19.11 3.60
CA PRO A 220 -3.29 -17.80 3.02
C PRO A 220 -4.26 -17.35 1.92
N VAL A 221 -4.81 -18.28 1.14
CA VAL A 221 -5.79 -17.97 0.08
C VAL A 221 -7.10 -17.51 0.72
N ALA A 222 -7.59 -18.24 1.72
CA ALA A 222 -8.81 -17.86 2.43
C ALA A 222 -8.68 -16.46 3.08
N GLU A 223 -7.54 -16.18 3.70
CA GLU A 223 -7.26 -14.88 4.32
C GLU A 223 -7.31 -13.74 3.27
N VAL A 224 -6.61 -13.88 2.14
CA VAL A 224 -6.61 -12.82 1.13
C VAL A 224 -7.99 -12.64 0.48
N CYS A 225 -8.76 -13.72 0.31
CA CYS A 225 -10.12 -13.63 -0.21
C CYS A 225 -11.08 -12.90 0.74
N ALA A 226 -10.84 -12.96 2.06
CA ALA A 226 -11.62 -12.19 3.03
C ALA A 226 -11.22 -10.70 3.05
N LEU A 227 -9.93 -10.42 2.83
CA LEU A 227 -9.36 -9.07 2.95
C LEU A 227 -9.38 -8.26 1.65
N THR A 228 -9.63 -8.87 0.50
CA THR A 228 -9.57 -8.20 -0.81
C THR A 228 -10.72 -8.60 -1.71
N HIS A 229 -10.96 -7.82 -2.77
CA HIS A 229 -11.99 -8.13 -3.76
C HIS A 229 -11.52 -9.10 -4.87
N TYR A 230 -10.29 -9.60 -4.79
CA TYR A 230 -9.62 -10.26 -5.91
C TYR A 230 -10.22 -11.61 -6.28
N CYS A 231 -10.55 -12.44 -5.28
CA CYS A 231 -11.04 -13.79 -5.51
C CYS A 231 -12.41 -13.83 -6.22
N ASP A 232 -13.21 -12.76 -6.05
CA ASP A 232 -14.58 -12.69 -6.57
C ASP A 232 -14.75 -11.79 -7.79
N GLN A 233 -13.93 -10.74 -7.89
CA GLN A 233 -14.12 -9.68 -8.88
C GLN A 233 -12.86 -9.41 -9.71
N GLY A 234 -11.75 -10.10 -9.42
CA GLY A 234 -10.43 -9.79 -10.00
C GLY A 234 -9.88 -8.42 -9.57
N ASP A 235 -10.55 -7.74 -8.64
CA ASP A 235 -10.19 -6.40 -8.20
C ASP A 235 -9.17 -6.47 -7.06
N VAL A 236 -8.01 -5.84 -7.26
CA VAL A 236 -6.87 -5.89 -6.34
C VAL A 236 -7.07 -5.09 -5.06
N HIS A 237 -8.16 -4.36 -4.88
CA HIS A 237 -8.31 -3.45 -3.75
C HIS A 237 -8.80 -4.15 -2.47
N PRO A 238 -8.43 -3.61 -1.29
CA PRO A 238 -8.88 -4.16 -0.01
C PRO A 238 -10.39 -4.03 0.18
N THR A 239 -10.96 -4.99 0.90
CA THR A 239 -12.30 -4.85 1.49
C THR A 239 -12.23 -3.90 2.72
N PRO A 240 -13.36 -3.52 3.34
CA PRO A 240 -13.31 -2.80 4.61
C PRO A 240 -12.51 -3.52 5.70
N ALA A 241 -12.56 -4.86 5.73
CA ALA A 241 -11.74 -5.65 6.65
C ALA A 241 -10.25 -5.59 6.29
N GLY A 242 -9.92 -5.60 4.99
CA GLY A 242 -8.56 -5.38 4.51
C GLY A 242 -7.99 -4.01 4.89
N HIS A 243 -8.76 -2.93 4.72
CA HIS A 243 -8.34 -1.60 5.17
C HIS A 243 -8.11 -1.54 6.69
N GLN A 244 -8.96 -2.20 7.48
CA GLN A 244 -8.74 -2.29 8.93
C GLN A 244 -7.46 -3.07 9.26
N ALA A 245 -7.19 -4.21 8.59
CA ALA A 245 -5.97 -4.98 8.80
C ALA A 245 -4.69 -4.18 8.47
N ILE A 246 -4.71 -3.40 7.39
CA ILE A 246 -3.60 -2.50 7.03
C ILE A 246 -3.43 -1.41 8.10
N ALA A 247 -4.52 -0.80 8.56
CA ALA A 247 -4.47 0.22 9.60
C ALA A 247 -3.91 -0.32 10.92
N ASP A 248 -4.35 -1.50 11.35
CA ASP A 248 -3.86 -2.18 12.55
C ASP A 248 -2.35 -2.45 12.45
N ALA A 249 -1.86 -2.83 11.27
CA ALA A 249 -0.44 -3.04 11.02
C ALA A 249 0.38 -1.73 11.12
N VAL A 250 -0.13 -0.63 10.58
CA VAL A 250 0.48 0.72 10.72
C VAL A 250 0.54 1.14 12.19
N ILE A 251 -0.58 1.00 12.91
CA ILE A 251 -0.69 1.39 14.32
C ILE A 251 0.24 0.54 15.18
N ALA A 252 0.32 -0.77 14.94
CA ALA A 252 1.21 -1.66 15.68
C ALA A 252 2.68 -1.33 15.47
N ALA A 253 3.09 -0.98 14.25
CA ALA A 253 4.45 -0.50 13.98
C ALA A 253 4.72 0.88 14.56
N GLY A 254 3.66 1.57 14.99
CA GLY A 254 3.74 2.89 15.53
C GLY A 254 3.97 3.00 17.03
N ARG A 255 3.83 1.90 17.76
CA ARG A 255 4.06 1.77 19.20
C ARG A 255 5.51 1.42 19.50
#